data_AF-A0A940QWG1-F1
#
_entry.id   AF-A0A940QWG1-F1
#
_cell.length_a   1.000
_cell.length_b   1.000
_cell.length_c   1.000
_cell.angle_alpha   90.00
_cell.angle_beta   90.00
_cell.angle_gamma   90.00
#
_symmetry.space_group_name_H-M   'P 1'
#
loop_
_entity.id
_entity.type
_entity.pdbx_description
1 polymer ?
#
loop_
_entity_poly.entity_id
_entity_poly.type
_entity_poly.pdbx_seq_one_letter_code
_entity_poly.pdbx_strand_id
1 'polypeptide(L)'
;MEWMRIIGDSIQYIEDHITEGVTADDAAKAVGVSPFYFQKGFAMLCGFSAAEYIRNRRLALAGNDLLITDDKIIDIAMKYGYDSPDSFTKAFTRFHGVSPSSVRRDEVLLKTFAPLKLKLSLEGGYLMDYKSIKKDAFTVLANAKKFSYEGAKEAVPQFWQEHYTAGCGKYVMGMYGINIDTAMGRENFEYLIADPYDPEKEVPEGL
;
A
#
# COMPACT_ATOMS: atom_id res chain seq x y z
N MET A 1 6.44 16.96 -1.19
CA MET A 1 7.12 16.11 -2.20
C MET A 1 8.61 15.94 -1.88
N GLU A 2 9.34 17.02 -1.56
CA GLU A 2 10.76 16.98 -1.12
C GLU A 2 11.05 15.94 -0.02
N TRP A 3 10.22 15.88 1.03
CA TRP A 3 10.49 15.07 2.22
C TRP A 3 10.59 13.56 1.97
N MET A 4 9.75 12.98 1.10
CA MET A 4 9.87 11.55 0.81
C MET A 4 11.11 11.23 0.00
N ARG A 5 11.48 12.11 -0.95
CA ARG A 5 12.74 11.98 -1.68
C ARG A 5 13.91 12.08 -0.73
N ILE A 6 13.93 13.08 0.15
CA ILE A 6 14.93 13.25 1.22
C ILE A 6 15.04 11.98 2.07
N ILE A 7 13.92 11.44 2.58
CA ILE A 7 13.98 10.23 3.39
C ILE A 7 14.42 9.01 2.56
N GLY A 8 13.95 8.86 1.32
CA GLY A 8 14.37 7.80 0.42
C GLY A 8 15.88 7.84 0.14
N ASP A 9 16.40 9.01 -0.22
CA ASP A 9 17.82 9.25 -0.47
C ASP A 9 18.64 8.99 0.82
N SER A 10 18.12 9.37 1.99
CA SER A 10 18.79 9.09 3.27
C SER A 10 18.84 7.60 3.60
N ILE A 11 17.79 6.83 3.25
CA ILE A 11 17.76 5.38 3.43
C ILE A 11 18.80 4.74 2.53
N GLN A 12 18.87 5.18 1.26
CA GLN A 12 19.88 4.69 0.33
C GLN A 12 21.29 4.97 0.85
N TYR A 13 21.55 6.20 1.31
CA TYR A 13 22.83 6.55 1.93
C TYR A 13 23.17 5.66 3.13
N ILE A 14 22.19 5.39 4.01
CA ILE A 14 22.38 4.49 5.16
C ILE A 14 22.74 3.07 4.70
N GLU A 15 22.04 2.52 3.70
CA GLU A 15 22.32 1.18 3.20
C GLU A 15 23.70 1.07 2.57
N ASP A 16 24.11 2.08 1.80
CA ASP A 16 25.42 2.11 1.13
C ASP A 16 26.58 2.17 2.15
N HIS A 17 26.35 2.78 3.33
CA HIS A 17 27.38 2.98 4.37
C HIS A 17 27.11 2.15 5.63
N ILE A 18 26.31 1.07 5.54
CA ILE A 18 25.75 0.39 6.72
C ILE A 18 26.83 -0.21 7.65
N THR A 19 27.97 -0.60 7.09
CA THR A 19 29.15 -1.15 7.81
C THR A 19 30.20 -0.09 8.15
N GLU A 20 30.00 1.18 7.78
CA GLU A 20 31.00 2.25 7.92
C GLU A 20 30.75 3.13 9.15
N GLY A 21 30.01 2.62 10.14
CA GLY A 21 29.69 3.40 11.34
C GLY A 21 28.69 4.53 11.11
N VAL A 22 27.96 4.53 9.99
CA VAL A 22 26.93 5.55 9.67
C VAL A 22 25.96 5.77 10.83
N THR A 23 25.70 7.04 11.14
CA THR A 23 24.70 7.47 12.12
C THR A 23 23.52 8.14 11.44
N ALA A 24 22.43 8.32 12.20
CA ALA A 24 21.28 9.06 11.70
C ALA A 24 21.60 10.54 11.42
N ASP A 25 22.58 11.12 12.13
CA ASP A 25 23.03 12.49 11.90
C ASP A 25 23.85 12.60 10.60
N ASP A 26 24.62 11.57 10.25
CA ASP A 26 25.33 11.52 8.98
C ASP A 26 24.36 11.41 7.81
N ALA A 27 23.33 10.56 7.96
CA ALA A 27 22.25 10.47 6.97
C ALA A 27 21.52 11.81 6.80
N ALA A 28 21.24 12.52 7.88
CA ALA A 28 20.62 13.86 7.85
C ALA A 28 21.51 14.87 7.10
N LYS A 29 22.81 14.89 7.39
CA LYS A 29 23.79 15.75 6.71
C LYS A 29 23.91 15.42 5.22
N ALA A 30 23.92 14.13 4.85
CA ALA A 30 24.01 13.69 3.46
C ALA A 30 22.86 14.21 2.59
N VAL A 31 21.68 14.39 3.18
CA VAL A 31 20.50 14.93 2.49
C VAL A 31 20.24 16.42 2.77
N GLY A 32 21.17 17.11 3.44
CA GLY A 32 21.10 18.55 3.67
C GLY A 32 20.01 18.99 4.64
N VAL A 33 19.62 18.15 5.60
CA VAL A 33 18.56 18.43 6.57
C VAL A 33 19.09 18.48 7.99
N SER A 34 18.55 19.39 8.80
CA SER A 34 18.85 19.44 10.23
C SER A 34 18.51 18.10 10.91
N PRO A 35 19.39 17.54 11.77
CA PRO A 35 19.15 16.26 12.45
C PRO A 35 17.81 16.18 13.18
N PHE A 36 17.37 17.29 13.80
CA PHE A 36 16.09 17.35 14.50
C PHE A 36 14.90 17.13 13.56
N TYR A 37 14.86 17.85 12.43
CA TYR A 37 13.79 17.71 11.45
C TYR A 37 13.85 16.37 10.73
N PHE A 38 15.07 15.88 10.45
CA PHE A 38 15.28 14.57 9.86
C PHE A 38 14.69 13.45 10.73
N GLN A 39 15.05 13.41 12.02
CA GLN A 39 14.53 12.40 12.95
C GLN A 39 13.01 12.43 13.04
N LYS A 40 12.42 13.64 13.13
CA LYS A 40 10.98 13.81 13.19
C LYS A 40 10.29 13.34 11.90
N GLY A 41 10.82 13.73 10.75
CA GLY A 41 10.29 13.35 9.43
C GLY A 41 10.42 11.85 9.16
N PHE A 42 11.59 11.27 9.46
CA PHE A 42 11.85 9.83 9.32
C PHE A 42 10.89 9.02 10.20
N ALA A 43 10.76 9.36 11.49
CA ALA A 43 9.86 8.66 12.40
C ALA A 43 8.39 8.78 11.97
N MET A 44 7.97 9.95 11.49
CA MET A 44 6.60 10.17 11.02
C MET A 44 6.28 9.35 9.77
N LEU A 45 7.23 9.21 8.84
CA LEU A 45 7.02 8.50 7.57
C LEU A 45 7.25 6.99 7.68
N CYS A 46 8.23 6.55 8.49
CA CYS A 46 8.63 5.14 8.58
C CYS A 46 8.08 4.43 9.82
N GLY A 47 7.56 5.15 10.82
CA GLY A 47 6.99 4.59 12.05
C GLY A 47 8.02 4.23 13.13
N PHE A 48 9.31 4.46 12.90
CA PHE A 48 10.41 4.24 13.84
C PHE A 48 11.58 5.20 13.57
N SER A 49 12.51 5.32 14.51
CA SER A 49 13.65 6.24 14.35
C SER A 49 14.68 5.72 13.32
N ALA A 50 15.43 6.64 12.71
CA ALA A 50 16.53 6.26 11.80
C ALA A 50 17.63 5.45 12.53
N ALA A 51 17.87 5.73 13.81
CA ALA A 51 18.83 4.95 14.61
C ALA A 51 18.34 3.52 14.88
N GLU A 52 17.03 3.32 15.03
CA GLU A 52 16.43 1.99 15.13
C GLU A 52 16.50 1.24 13.81
N TYR A 53 16.24 1.94 12.69
CA TYR A 53 16.41 1.40 11.35
C TYR A 53 17.83 0.85 11.13
N ILE A 54 18.86 1.67 11.34
CA ILE A 54 20.28 1.30 11.18
C ILE A 54 20.61 0.07 12.02
N ARG A 55 20.17 0.05 13.28
CA ARG A 55 20.43 -1.06 14.21
C ARG A 55 19.77 -2.36 13.75
N ASN A 56 18.50 -2.31 13.35
CA ASN A 56 17.77 -3.49 12.90
C ASN A 56 18.35 -4.04 11.59
N ARG A 57 18.76 -3.16 10.67
CA ARG A 57 19.45 -3.53 9.43
C ARG A 57 20.79 -4.21 9.71
N ARG A 58 21.62 -3.62 10.57
CA ARG A 58 22.90 -4.19 11.00
C ARG A 58 22.75 -5.57 11.63
N LEU A 59 21.80 -5.74 12.55
CA LEU A 59 21.56 -7.04 13.20
C LEU A 59 21.07 -8.10 12.21
N ALA A 60 20.13 -7.74 11.32
CA ALA A 60 19.66 -8.66 10.28
C ALA A 60 20.81 -9.12 9.35
N LEU A 61 21.68 -8.20 8.94
CA LEU A 61 22.86 -8.53 8.10
C LEU A 61 23.89 -9.36 8.88
N ALA A 62 24.15 -9.04 10.14
CA ALA A 62 25.03 -9.83 11.00
C ALA A 62 24.52 -11.26 11.17
N GLY A 63 23.21 -11.46 11.29
CA GLY A 63 22.61 -12.79 11.34
C GLY A 63 22.83 -13.58 10.05
N ASN A 64 22.76 -12.92 8.90
CA ASN A 64 23.06 -13.54 7.62
C ASN A 64 24.54 -13.93 7.49
N ASP A 65 25.47 -13.05 7.87
CA ASP A 65 26.90 -13.36 7.86
C ASP A 65 27.24 -14.55 8.78
N LEU A 66 26.59 -14.62 9.95
CA LEU A 66 26.68 -15.76 10.86
C LEU A 66 26.10 -17.08 10.32
N LEU A 67 25.32 -17.05 9.24
CA LEU A 67 24.83 -18.25 8.58
C LEU A 67 25.71 -18.68 7.41
N ILE A 68 26.27 -17.71 6.66
CA ILE A 68 26.88 -17.99 5.35
C ILE A 68 28.41 -17.93 5.32
N THR A 69 29.06 -17.33 6.32
CA THR A 69 30.54 -17.24 6.40
C THR A 69 31.07 -18.03 7.59
N ASP A 70 32.38 -18.22 7.75
CA ASP A 70 32.99 -18.77 8.96
C ASP A 70 33.70 -17.70 9.82
N ASP A 71 33.38 -16.42 9.59
CA ASP A 71 34.01 -15.30 10.28
C ASP A 71 33.79 -15.37 11.80
N LYS A 72 34.77 -14.87 12.57
CA LYS A 72 34.65 -14.86 14.03
C LYS A 72 33.53 -13.90 14.44
N ILE A 73 32.80 -14.26 15.48
CA ILE A 73 31.70 -13.44 16.02
C ILE A 73 32.17 -12.01 16.36
N ILE A 74 33.39 -11.86 16.88
CA ILE A 74 34.00 -10.54 17.15
C ILE A 74 34.19 -9.72 15.86
N ASP A 75 34.61 -10.34 14.76
CA ASP A 75 34.87 -9.65 13.49
C ASP A 75 33.55 -9.19 12.87
N ILE A 76 32.50 -10.03 12.92
CA ILE A 76 31.14 -9.66 12.50
C ILE A 76 30.59 -8.54 13.39
N ALA A 77 30.77 -8.62 14.70
CA ALA A 77 30.34 -7.56 15.62
C ALA A 77 30.98 -6.21 15.25
N MET A 78 32.30 -6.19 15.05
CA MET A 78 33.04 -4.98 14.66
C MET A 78 32.60 -4.46 13.29
N LYS A 79 32.41 -5.35 12.29
CA LYS A 79 31.91 -5.00 10.95
C LYS A 79 30.57 -4.24 11.01
N TYR A 80 29.70 -4.59 11.95
CA TYR A 80 28.40 -3.95 12.13
C TYR A 80 28.40 -2.90 13.26
N GLY A 81 29.57 -2.36 13.62
CA GLY A 81 29.70 -1.18 14.49
C GLY A 81 29.44 -1.46 15.97
N TYR A 82 29.75 -2.66 16.45
CA TYR A 82 29.74 -2.99 17.87
C TYR A 82 31.17 -3.08 18.42
N ASP A 83 31.46 -2.32 19.47
CA ASP A 83 32.80 -2.24 20.07
C ASP A 83 33.17 -3.45 20.94
N SER A 84 32.19 -4.31 21.28
CA SER A 84 32.44 -5.51 22.10
C SER A 84 31.52 -6.68 21.77
N PRO A 85 31.98 -7.94 21.92
CA PRO A 85 31.15 -9.13 21.76
C PRO A 85 29.93 -9.17 22.68
N ASP A 86 30.06 -8.65 23.90
CA ASP A 86 28.98 -8.67 24.88
C ASP A 86 27.85 -7.73 24.50
N SER A 87 28.18 -6.54 24.00
CA SER A 87 27.19 -5.56 23.53
C SER A 87 26.46 -6.09 22.28
N PHE A 88 27.21 -6.68 21.35
CA PHE A 88 26.67 -7.33 20.17
C PHE A 88 25.76 -8.50 20.54
N THR A 89 26.23 -9.42 21.40
CA THR A 89 25.45 -10.61 21.81
C THR A 89 24.13 -10.22 22.46
N LYS A 90 24.12 -9.20 23.33
CA LYS A 90 22.89 -8.70 23.95
C LYS A 90 21.91 -8.13 22.91
N ALA A 91 22.40 -7.28 22.00
CA ALA A 91 21.57 -6.67 20.96
C ALA A 91 21.06 -7.71 19.96
N PHE A 92 21.93 -8.61 19.51
CA PHE A 92 21.63 -9.70 18.60
C PHE A 92 20.57 -10.64 19.18
N THR A 93 20.75 -11.07 20.43
CA THR A 93 19.79 -11.96 21.09
C THR A 93 18.44 -11.28 21.28
N ARG A 94 18.42 -9.98 21.60
CA ARG A 94 17.16 -9.21 21.68
C ARG A 94 16.44 -9.15 20.33
N PHE A 95 17.18 -8.99 19.24
CA PHE A 95 16.61 -8.89 17.91
C PHE A 95 16.17 -10.26 17.38
N HIS A 96 17.07 -11.25 17.29
CA HIS A 96 16.78 -12.56 16.71
C HIS A 96 16.06 -13.53 17.66
N GLY A 97 16.21 -13.38 18.98
CA GLY A 97 15.71 -14.32 19.99
C GLY A 97 16.69 -15.46 20.33
N VAL A 98 17.83 -15.54 19.63
CA VAL A 98 18.87 -16.56 19.84
C VAL A 98 20.25 -15.91 19.90
N SER A 99 21.21 -16.57 20.54
CA SER A 99 22.59 -16.07 20.63
C SER A 99 23.36 -16.27 19.32
N PRO A 100 24.38 -15.43 19.01
CA PRO A 100 25.25 -15.63 17.85
C PRO A 100 25.89 -17.03 17.79
N SER A 101 26.31 -17.57 18.94
CA SER A 101 26.91 -18.90 19.04
C SER A 101 25.91 -20.04 18.81
N SER A 102 24.62 -19.82 19.05
CA SER A 102 23.57 -20.78 18.71
C SER A 102 23.37 -20.85 17.19
N VAL A 103 23.44 -19.71 16.49
CA VAL A 103 23.36 -19.66 15.02
C VAL A 103 24.42 -20.55 14.35
N ARG A 104 25.61 -20.61 14.94
CA ARG A 104 26.73 -21.43 14.43
C ARG A 104 26.57 -22.93 14.66
N ARG A 105 25.83 -23.34 15.69
CA ARG A 105 25.82 -24.73 16.17
C ARG A 105 24.52 -25.46 15.87
N ASP A 106 23.42 -24.72 15.86
CA ASP A 106 22.08 -25.25 15.86
C ASP A 106 21.32 -24.76 14.62
N GLU A 107 20.33 -25.53 14.16
CA GLU A 107 19.38 -25.06 13.16
C GLU A 107 18.40 -24.10 13.84
N VAL A 108 18.57 -22.79 13.58
CA VAL A 108 17.79 -21.73 14.24
C VAL A 108 17.03 -20.88 13.25
N LEU A 109 15.87 -20.38 13.69
CA LEU A 109 15.12 -19.37 12.94
C LEU A 109 15.66 -17.98 13.25
N LEU A 110 16.11 -17.27 12.21
CA LEU A 110 16.52 -15.88 12.33
C LEU A 110 15.46 -14.92 11.80
N LYS A 111 15.33 -13.78 12.47
CA LYS A 111 14.58 -12.64 11.94
C LYS A 111 15.37 -11.93 10.83
N THR A 112 14.66 -11.50 9.80
CA THR A 112 15.18 -10.62 8.76
C THR A 112 14.50 -9.26 8.84
N PHE A 113 15.20 -8.23 8.39
CA PHE A 113 14.66 -6.88 8.27
C PHE A 113 15.21 -6.26 6.99
N ALA A 114 14.42 -6.31 5.92
CA ALA A 114 14.84 -5.86 4.60
C ALA A 114 14.93 -4.33 4.51
N PRO A 115 15.73 -3.77 3.57
CA PRO A 115 15.79 -2.34 3.32
C PRO A 115 14.42 -1.75 3.01
N LEU A 116 14.14 -0.56 3.53
CA LEU A 116 12.89 0.15 3.23
C LEU A 116 12.86 0.61 1.77
N LYS A 117 11.68 0.52 1.15
CA LYS A 117 11.39 1.11 -0.16
C LYS A 117 10.14 1.97 -0.06
N LEU A 118 10.31 3.28 -0.22
CA LEU A 118 9.21 4.22 -0.18
C LEU A 118 8.51 4.29 -1.55
N LYS A 119 7.20 4.06 -1.58
CA LYS A 119 6.33 4.28 -2.75
C LYS A 119 5.20 5.20 -2.33
N LEU A 120 4.96 6.24 -3.13
CA LEU A 120 3.82 7.14 -2.95
C LEU A 120 2.86 6.98 -4.12
N SER A 121 1.58 6.82 -3.82
CA SER A 121 0.48 7.16 -4.73
C SER A 121 -0.27 8.37 -4.17
N LEU A 122 -0.59 9.32 -5.05
CA LEU A 122 -1.50 10.42 -4.75
C LEU A 122 -2.78 10.14 -5.55
N GLU A 123 -3.89 10.03 -4.84
CA GLU A 123 -5.22 9.76 -5.42
C GLU A 123 -6.17 10.91 -5.09
N GLY A 124 -7.04 11.28 -6.03
CA GLY A 124 -7.99 12.39 -5.88
C GLY A 124 -7.46 13.73 -6.43
N GLY A 125 -8.05 14.84 -5.97
CA GLY A 125 -7.68 16.19 -6.41
C GLY A 125 -8.15 16.55 -7.83
N TYR A 126 -9.09 15.79 -8.39
CA TYR A 126 -9.65 16.07 -9.71
C TYR A 126 -10.64 17.22 -9.64
N LEU A 127 -10.49 18.19 -10.54
CA LEU A 127 -11.52 19.20 -10.79
C LEU A 127 -12.66 18.54 -11.56
N MET A 128 -13.85 18.50 -10.95
CA MET A 128 -15.07 18.02 -11.59
C MET A 128 -15.98 19.21 -11.86
N ASP A 129 -16.16 19.56 -13.14
CA ASP A 129 -17.15 20.53 -13.54
C ASP A 129 -18.54 19.97 -13.24
N TYR A 130 -19.31 20.67 -12.38
CA TYR A 130 -20.66 20.27 -12.03
C TYR A 130 -21.63 21.43 -12.29
N LYS A 131 -22.85 21.06 -12.70
CA LYS A 131 -23.97 22.00 -12.80
C LYS A 131 -25.20 21.35 -12.18
N SER A 132 -25.84 22.08 -11.28
CA SER A 132 -27.16 21.68 -10.79
C SER A 132 -28.22 22.06 -11.82
N ILE A 133 -28.97 21.06 -12.30
CA ILE A 133 -30.02 21.23 -13.30
C ILE A 133 -31.27 20.54 -12.77
N LYS A 134 -32.39 21.26 -12.72
CA LYS A 134 -33.70 20.65 -12.49
C LYS A 134 -34.19 20.03 -13.80
N LYS A 135 -34.45 18.73 -13.81
CA LYS A 135 -35.07 18.01 -14.94
C LYS A 135 -36.51 17.67 -14.59
N ASP A 136 -37.38 17.69 -15.59
CA ASP A 136 -38.75 17.19 -15.43
C ASP A 136 -38.75 15.67 -15.26
N ALA A 137 -39.81 15.14 -14.63
CA ALA A 137 -39.99 13.70 -14.51
C ALA A 137 -40.21 13.08 -15.90
N PHE A 138 -39.66 11.90 -16.11
CA PHE A 138 -39.78 11.14 -17.35
C PHE A 138 -39.89 9.65 -17.04
N THR A 139 -40.49 8.90 -17.97
CA THR A 139 -40.63 7.45 -17.86
C THR A 139 -39.51 6.78 -18.64
N VAL A 140 -39.06 5.63 -18.13
CA VAL A 140 -38.05 4.80 -18.78
C VAL A 140 -38.50 3.35 -18.90
N LEU A 141 -38.02 2.68 -19.93
CA LEU A 141 -38.04 1.22 -20.07
C LEU A 141 -36.65 0.72 -19.74
N ALA A 142 -36.54 -0.30 -18.90
CA ALA A 142 -35.25 -0.70 -18.35
C ALA A 142 -35.11 -2.21 -18.13
N ASN A 143 -33.88 -2.69 -18.27
CA ASN A 143 -33.44 -3.97 -17.71
C ASN A 143 -32.81 -3.69 -16.33
N ALA A 144 -33.37 -4.31 -15.29
CA ALA A 144 -33.07 -4.04 -13.89
C ALA A 144 -32.36 -5.20 -13.21
N LYS A 145 -31.33 -4.91 -12.41
CA LYS A 145 -30.66 -5.91 -11.57
C LYS A 145 -30.20 -5.26 -10.26
N LYS A 146 -30.30 -6.01 -9.16
CA LYS A 146 -29.79 -5.58 -7.85
C LYS A 146 -28.32 -5.93 -7.69
N PHE A 147 -27.57 -5.01 -7.12
CA PHE A 147 -26.14 -5.16 -6.84
C PHE A 147 -25.84 -4.79 -5.40
N SER A 148 -24.85 -5.47 -4.83
CA SER A 148 -24.19 -4.97 -3.62
C SER A 148 -23.25 -3.82 -3.98
N TYR A 149 -23.03 -2.89 -3.05
CA TYR A 149 -21.99 -1.88 -3.18
C TYR A 149 -20.59 -2.52 -3.28
N GLU A 150 -20.37 -3.62 -2.56
CA GLU A 150 -19.12 -4.36 -2.62
C GLU A 150 -19.03 -5.11 -3.96
N GLY A 151 -17.97 -4.86 -4.74
CA GLY A 151 -17.78 -5.47 -6.07
C GLY A 151 -18.65 -4.89 -7.20
N ALA A 152 -19.43 -3.84 -6.93
CA ALA A 152 -20.27 -3.17 -7.95
C ALA A 152 -19.46 -2.70 -9.17
N LYS A 153 -18.22 -2.24 -8.93
CA LYS A 153 -17.33 -1.70 -9.97
C LYS A 153 -17.02 -2.74 -11.05
N GLU A 154 -16.98 -4.01 -10.67
CA GLU A 154 -16.75 -5.14 -11.57
C GLU A 154 -18.08 -5.73 -12.08
N ALA A 155 -19.09 -5.85 -11.21
CA ALA A 155 -20.35 -6.51 -11.53
C ALA A 155 -21.26 -5.71 -12.47
N VAL A 156 -21.29 -4.37 -12.35
CA VAL A 156 -22.14 -3.52 -13.22
C VAL A 156 -21.67 -3.57 -14.67
N PRO A 157 -20.36 -3.44 -15.00
CA PRO A 157 -19.89 -3.64 -16.37
C PRO A 157 -20.20 -5.03 -16.95
N GLN A 158 -20.15 -6.08 -16.13
CA GLN A 158 -20.54 -7.43 -16.57
C GLN A 158 -22.03 -7.49 -16.93
N PHE A 159 -22.88 -6.84 -16.14
CA PHE A 159 -24.31 -6.75 -16.45
C PHE A 159 -24.59 -6.02 -17.77
N TRP A 160 -23.84 -4.96 -18.09
CA TRP A 160 -23.91 -4.34 -19.41
C TRP A 160 -23.52 -5.30 -20.54
N GLN A 161 -22.49 -6.14 -20.34
CA GLN A 161 -22.11 -7.16 -21.31
C GLN A 161 -23.20 -8.23 -21.47
N GLU A 162 -23.76 -8.73 -20.35
CA GLU A 162 -24.88 -9.68 -20.34
C GLU A 162 -26.07 -9.13 -21.12
N HIS A 163 -26.43 -7.86 -20.88
CA HIS A 163 -27.54 -7.18 -21.52
C HIS A 163 -27.43 -7.17 -23.05
N TYR A 164 -26.27 -6.80 -23.60
CA TYR A 164 -26.09 -6.81 -25.05
C TYR A 164 -25.97 -8.21 -25.63
N THR A 165 -25.35 -9.15 -24.91
CA THR A 165 -25.19 -10.54 -25.35
C THR A 165 -26.54 -11.26 -25.42
N ALA A 166 -27.44 -10.98 -24.48
CA ALA A 166 -28.80 -11.49 -24.47
C ALA A 166 -29.71 -10.89 -25.57
N GLY A 167 -29.21 -9.89 -26.31
CA GLY A 167 -29.98 -9.19 -27.35
C GLY A 167 -30.97 -8.16 -26.81
N CYS A 168 -30.97 -7.88 -25.50
CA CYS A 168 -31.81 -6.86 -24.88
C CYS A 168 -31.54 -5.45 -25.44
N GLY A 169 -30.32 -5.24 -25.97
CA GLY A 169 -29.91 -4.03 -26.70
C GLY A 169 -30.83 -3.62 -27.86
N LYS A 170 -31.64 -4.56 -28.39
CA LYS A 170 -32.64 -4.28 -29.43
C LYS A 170 -33.86 -3.53 -28.92
N TYR A 171 -34.17 -3.67 -27.64
CA TYR A 171 -35.35 -3.09 -27.00
C TYR A 171 -34.97 -1.93 -26.07
N VAL A 172 -33.84 -2.06 -25.38
CA VAL A 172 -33.25 -1.01 -24.54
C VAL A 172 -31.79 -0.87 -24.98
N MET A 173 -31.48 0.20 -25.70
CA MET A 173 -30.15 0.59 -26.12
C MET A 173 -29.27 1.10 -24.96
N GLY A 174 -29.86 1.50 -23.83
CA GLY A 174 -29.12 1.85 -22.62
C GLY A 174 -28.56 3.28 -22.61
N MET A 175 -29.38 4.28 -22.96
CA MET A 175 -29.05 5.70 -22.83
C MET A 175 -28.71 6.13 -21.40
N TYR A 176 -29.28 5.46 -20.40
CA TYR A 176 -29.07 5.75 -18.99
C TYR A 176 -28.59 4.52 -18.21
N GLY A 177 -27.67 4.77 -17.27
CA GLY A 177 -27.35 3.88 -16.16
C GLY A 177 -27.86 4.50 -14.87
N ILE A 178 -29.01 4.05 -14.37
CA ILE A 178 -29.68 4.67 -13.22
C ILE A 178 -29.40 3.81 -11.98
N ASN A 179 -28.86 4.44 -10.94
CA ASN A 179 -28.69 3.82 -9.63
C ASN A 179 -29.81 4.31 -8.70
N ILE A 180 -30.56 3.37 -8.13
CA ILE A 180 -31.67 3.64 -7.22
C ILE A 180 -31.38 2.94 -5.88
N ASP A 181 -31.14 3.75 -4.85
CA ASP A 181 -31.11 3.32 -3.46
C ASP A 181 -32.03 4.23 -2.63
N THR A 182 -33.25 3.76 -2.38
CA THR A 182 -34.27 4.50 -1.63
C THR A 182 -34.07 4.45 -0.12
N ALA A 183 -33.36 3.44 0.38
CA ALA A 183 -33.10 3.26 1.81
C ALA A 183 -31.79 3.93 2.25
N MET A 184 -30.87 4.19 1.31
CA MET A 184 -29.51 4.65 1.58
C MET A 184 -28.77 3.79 2.62
N GLY A 185 -29.10 2.49 2.66
CA GLY A 185 -28.61 1.54 3.65
C GLY A 185 -27.16 1.11 3.45
N ARG A 186 -26.53 1.50 2.32
CA ARG A 186 -25.16 1.15 1.92
C ARG A 186 -24.88 -0.34 1.72
N GLU A 187 -25.90 -1.17 1.64
CA GLU A 187 -25.74 -2.61 1.41
C GLU A 187 -25.93 -2.96 -0.07
N ASN A 188 -27.08 -2.58 -0.63
CA ASN A 188 -27.46 -2.91 -2.00
C ASN A 188 -28.18 -1.74 -2.67
N PHE A 189 -28.12 -1.69 -3.99
CA PHE A 189 -28.86 -0.76 -4.83
C PHE A 189 -29.44 -1.49 -6.05
N GLU A 190 -30.50 -0.92 -6.63
CA GLU A 190 -31.01 -1.35 -7.92
C GLU A 190 -30.34 -0.54 -9.04
N TYR A 191 -29.91 -1.23 -10.09
CA TYR A 191 -29.31 -0.61 -11.26
C TYR A 191 -30.14 -0.90 -12.50
N LEU A 192 -30.39 0.14 -13.28
CA LEU A 192 -31.17 0.10 -14.50
C LEU A 192 -30.30 0.45 -15.69
N ILE A 193 -30.28 -0.42 -16.70
CA ILE A 193 -29.92 -0.06 -18.07
C ILE A 193 -31.22 0.38 -18.73
N ALA A 194 -31.32 1.65 -19.14
CA ALA A 194 -32.61 2.26 -19.43
C ALA A 194 -32.61 3.23 -20.61
N ASP A 195 -33.77 3.37 -21.26
CA ASP A 195 -34.04 4.39 -22.28
C ASP A 195 -35.34 5.15 -21.98
N PRO A 196 -35.49 6.40 -22.47
CA PRO A 196 -36.78 7.09 -22.43
C PRO A 196 -37.88 6.24 -23.04
N TYR A 197 -39.01 6.16 -22.36
CA TYR A 197 -40.15 5.37 -22.81
C TYR A 197 -41.43 6.20 -22.80
N ASP A 198 -42.22 6.02 -23.84
CA ASP A 198 -43.56 6.58 -23.97
C ASP A 198 -44.56 5.61 -23.30
N PRO A 199 -45.18 5.99 -22.18
CA PRO A 199 -46.06 5.10 -21.40
C PRO A 199 -47.32 4.67 -22.15
N GLU A 200 -47.65 5.28 -23.29
CA GLU A 200 -48.79 4.88 -24.13
C GLU A 200 -48.46 3.71 -25.08
N LYS A 201 -47.18 3.30 -25.18
CA LYS A 201 -46.77 2.15 -26.00
C LYS A 201 -46.89 0.85 -25.21
N GLU A 202 -46.99 -0.27 -25.92
CA GLU A 202 -46.87 -1.59 -25.30
C GLU A 202 -45.40 -1.93 -25.02
N VAL A 203 -45.16 -2.66 -23.93
CA VAL A 203 -43.81 -3.13 -23.58
C VAL A 203 -43.51 -4.36 -24.45
N PRO A 204 -42.40 -4.39 -25.21
CA PRO A 204 -42.06 -5.54 -26.04
C PRO A 204 -41.96 -6.83 -25.23
N GLU A 205 -42.53 -7.93 -25.75
CA GLU A 205 -42.39 -9.26 -25.14
C GLU A 205 -40.92 -9.74 -25.19
N GLY A 206 -40.42 -10.28 -24.07
CA GLY A 206 -39.06 -10.83 -23.97
C GLY A 206 -38.00 -9.88 -23.38
N LEU A 207 -38.43 -8.79 -22.75
CA LEU A 207 -37.62 -7.90 -21.92
C LEU A 207 -37.60 -8.34 -20.45
#